data_AF-A0A4Q5WCI3-F1
#
_entry.id   AF-A0A4Q5WCI3-F1
#
_cell.length_a   1.000
_cell.length_b   1.000
_cell.length_c   1.000
_cell.angle_alpha   90.00
_cell.angle_beta   90.00
_cell.angle_gamma   90.00
#
_symmetry.space_group_name_H-M   'P 1'
#
loop_
_entity.id
_entity.type
_entity.pdbx_description
1 polymer ?
#
loop_
_entity_poly.entity_id
_entity_poly.type
_entity_poly.pdbx_seq_one_letter_code
_entity_poly.pdbx_strand_id
1 'polypeptide(L)' 'HGELKLPGMASDFYRTQVNRHLQIGLRAMEILRDQPAERLHSRKLRSFAETAFQ' A
#
# COMPACT_ATOMS: atom_id res chain seq x y z
N HIS A 1 -15.19 -22.86 -6.06
CA HIS A 1 -15.46 -21.60 -5.33
C HIS A 1 -16.42 -21.84 -4.17
N GLY A 2 -16.02 -22.64 -3.17
CA GLY A 2 -16.93 -23.08 -2.11
C GLY A 2 -16.19 -23.42 -0.83
N GLU A 3 -15.22 -22.58 -0.43
CA GLU A 3 -14.66 -22.70 0.91
C GLU A 3 -15.64 -22.12 1.90
N LEU A 4 -16.44 -23.00 2.50
CA LEU A 4 -17.25 -22.69 3.67
C LEU A 4 -16.29 -22.31 4.81
N LYS A 5 -16.18 -21.00 5.07
CA LYS A 5 -15.36 -20.48 6.17
C LYS A 5 -16.01 -20.89 7.49
N LEU A 6 -15.49 -21.93 8.12
CA LEU A 6 -15.93 -22.32 9.45
C LEU A 6 -15.70 -21.16 10.45
N PRO A 7 -16.62 -20.92 11.41
CA PRO A 7 -16.41 -19.94 12.46
C PRO A 7 -15.07 -20.23 13.18
N GLY A 8 -14.15 -19.27 13.17
CA GLY A 8 -12.77 -19.42 13.68
C GLY A 8 -11.69 -19.56 12.59
N MET A 9 -11.92 -20.33 11.53
CA MET A 9 -11.00 -20.41 10.38
C MET A 9 -10.98 -19.11 9.56
N ALA A 10 -12.11 -18.41 9.50
CA ALA A 10 -12.16 -17.06 8.92
C ALA A 10 -11.21 -16.11 9.66
N SER A 11 -11.13 -16.22 10.98
CA SER A 11 -10.37 -15.31 11.83
C SER A 11 -8.87 -15.49 11.70
N ASP A 12 -8.35 -16.71 11.71
CA ASP A 12 -6.90 -16.94 11.63
C ASP A 12 -6.35 -16.71 10.23
N PHE A 13 -7.10 -17.11 9.20
CA PHE A 13 -6.78 -16.75 7.82
C PHE A 13 -6.82 -15.23 7.62
N TYR A 14 -7.87 -14.56 8.09
CA TYR A 14 -7.99 -13.10 7.97
C TYR A 14 -6.89 -12.38 8.75
N ARG A 15 -6.59 -12.80 9.99
CA ARG A 15 -5.49 -12.25 10.80
C ARG A 15 -4.15 -12.40 10.10
N THR A 16 -3.86 -13.57 9.55
CA THR A 16 -2.61 -13.81 8.81
C THR A 16 -2.52 -12.90 7.58
N GLN A 17 -3.60 -12.81 6.80
CA GLN A 17 -3.62 -11.98 5.60
C GLN A 17 -3.56 -10.48 5.91
N VAL A 18 -4.24 -10.02 6.96
CA VAL A 18 -4.19 -8.62 7.43
C VAL A 18 -2.79 -8.27 7.92
N ASN A 19 -2.16 -9.13 8.72
CA ASN A 19 -0.79 -8.91 9.19
C ASN A 19 0.20 -8.87 8.02
N ARG A 20 0.06 -9.78 7.04
CA ARG A 20 0.88 -9.78 5.84
C ARG A 20 0.66 -8.51 5.01
N HIS A 21 -0.59 -8.06 4.87
CA HIS A 21 -0.91 -6.82 4.16
C HIS A 21 -0.25 -5.61 4.82
N LEU A 22 -0.31 -5.52 6.14
CA LEU A 22 0.37 -4.46 6.90
C LEU A 22 1.88 -4.49 6.68
N GLN A 23 2.51 -5.66 6.77
CA GLN A 23 3.97 -5.80 6.54
C GLN A 23 4.37 -5.36 5.13
N ILE A 24 3.59 -5.72 4.11
CA ILE A 24 3.83 -5.27 2.73
C ILE A 24 3.71 -3.75 2.64
N GLY A 25 2.68 -3.16 3.25
CA GLY A 25 2.48 -1.71 3.29
C GLY A 25 3.64 -0.98 3.95
N LEU A 26 4.10 -1.45 5.12
CA LEU A 26 5.25 -0.88 5.81
C LEU A 26 6.52 -0.95 4.96
N ARG A 27 6.79 -2.10 4.34
CA ARG A 27 7.95 -2.25 3.45
C ARG A 27 7.88 -1.33 2.22
N ALA A 28 6.69 -1.15 1.65
CA ALA A 28 6.49 -0.20 0.57
C ALA A 28 6.81 1.24 1.02
N MET A 29 6.36 1.64 2.22
CA MET A 29 6.66 2.97 2.76
C MET A 29 8.15 3.19 3.02
N GLU A 30 8.88 2.17 3.49
CA GLU A 30 10.35 2.22 3.61
C GLU A 30 11.01 2.47 2.26
N ILE A 31 10.63 1.69 1.24
CA ILE A 31 11.17 1.83 -0.13
C ILE A 31 10.87 3.21 -0.70
N LEU A 32 9.69 3.78 -0.44
CA LEU A 32 9.33 5.12 -0.89
C LEU A 32 10.10 6.21 -0.14
N ARG A 33 10.37 6.02 1.16
CA ARG A 33 11.14 6.97 1.98
C ARG A 33 12.60 7.05 1.57
N ASP A 34 13.19 5.92 1.19
CA ASP A 34 14.61 5.87 0.80
C ASP A 34 14.86 6.44 -0.61
N GLN A 35 13.82 6.79 -1.35
CA GLN A 35 13.94 7.42 -2.66
C GLN A 35 14.12 8.94 -2.55
N PRO A 36 14.91 9.56 -3.44
CA PRO A 36 14.91 11.01 -3.61
C PRO A 36 13.49 11.53 -3.89
N ALA A 37 13.13 12.69 -3.30
CA ALA A 37 11.79 13.27 -3.42
C ALA A 37 11.32 13.45 -4.89
N GLU A 38 12.25 13.75 -5.79
CA GLU A 38 12.02 13.88 -7.23
C GLU A 38 11.63 12.56 -7.93
N ARG A 39 12.01 11.40 -7.36
CA ARG A 39 11.59 10.08 -7.85
C ARG A 39 10.25 9.65 -7.27
N LEU A 40 9.94 10.09 -6.05
CA LEU A 40 8.65 9.83 -5.40
C LEU A 40 7.51 10.60 -6.09
N HIS A 41 7.72 11.89 -6.39
CA HIS A 41 6.74 12.72 -7.07
C HIS A 41 7.04 12.85 -8.57
N SER A 42 6.24 12.18 -9.39
CA SER A 42 6.33 12.26 -10.85
C SER A 42 5.35 13.27 -11.43
N ARG A 43 5.48 13.56 -12.73
CA ARG A 43 4.56 14.48 -13.42
C ARG A 43 3.14 13.94 -13.65
N LYS A 44 2.83 12.71 -13.19
CA LYS A 44 1.54 12.02 -13.43
C LYS A 44 0.33 12.74 -12.84
N LEU A 45 0.53 13.59 -11.84
CA LEU A 45 -0.53 14.36 -11.18
C LEU A 45 -0.54 15.84 -11.59
N ARG A 46 0.35 16.27 -12.49
CA ARG A 46 0.44 17.68 -12.90
C ARG A 46 -0.73 18.05 -13.80
N SER A 47 -1.37 19.19 -13.52
CA SER A 47 -2.39 19.78 -14.39
C SER A 47 -1.78 20.81 -15.35
N PHE A 48 -2.49 21.16 -16.43
CA PHE A 48 -2.05 22.19 -17.38
C PHE A 48 -1.85 23.60 -16.76
N ALA A 49 -2.44 23.86 -15.58
CA ALA A 49 -2.40 25.14 -14.88
C ALA A 49 -1.72 25.04 -13.50
N GLU A 50 -0.80 24.08 -13.33
CA GLU A 50 -0.17 23.83 -12.04
C GLU A 50 0.79 24.97 -11.63
N THR A 51 0.55 25.54 -10.45
CA THR A 51 1.40 26.56 -9.84
C THR A 51 2.72 25.95 -9.39
N ALA A 52 3.80 26.72 -9.52
CA ALA A 52 5.16 26.31 -9.16
C ALA A 52 5.38 26.28 -7.65
N PHE A 53 4.73 25.36 -6.93
CA PHE A 53 5.11 25.07 -5.55
C PHE A 53 5.08 23.56 -5.29
N GLN A 54 6.24 23.03 -4.95
CA GLN A 54 6.47 21.67 -4.44
C GLN A 54 7.51 21.74 -3.32
#